data_AF-A0A2N2TIJ8-F1
#
_entry.id   AF-A0A2N2TIJ8-F1
#
_cell.length_a   1.000
_cell.length_b   1.000
_cell.length_c   1.000
_cell.angle_alpha   90.00
_cell.angle_beta   90.00
_cell.angle_gamma   90.00
#
_symmetry.space_group_name_H-M   'P 1'
#
loop_
_entity.id
_entity.type
_entity.pdbx_description
1 polymer ?
#
loop_
_entity_poly.entity_id
_entity_poly.type
_entity_poly.pdbx_seq_one_letter_code
_entity_poly.pdbx_strand_id
1 'polypeptide(L)'
;MRCPSVIVPAILALALGACASMPDGPSVLALPGTSMSLERFRQDDAQCRQYAAAQIGQTAGSAATDAGVRSAAVGAAVGAVAGAAIDGRHGAGVGAGTGLIVG
;
A
#
# COMPACT_ATOMS: atom_id res chain seq x y z
N MET A 1 -10.77 32.10 -9.95
CA MET A 1 -12.07 31.38 -9.92
C MET A 1 -12.08 30.16 -10.86
N ARG A 2 -11.17 29.19 -10.70
CA ARG A 2 -11.22 27.89 -11.43
C ARG A 2 -10.85 26.68 -10.53
N CYS A 3 -10.54 26.92 -9.25
CA CYS A 3 -10.05 25.90 -8.32
C CYS A 3 -11.08 24.82 -7.86
N PRO A 4 -12.40 25.05 -7.74
CA PRO A 4 -13.28 24.02 -7.15
C PRO A 4 -13.52 22.81 -8.07
N SER A 5 -13.35 22.95 -9.39
CA SER A 5 -13.64 21.88 -10.34
C SER A 5 -12.56 20.79 -10.41
N VAL A 6 -11.34 21.06 -9.93
CA VAL A 6 -10.19 20.12 -9.97
C VAL A 6 -10.07 19.30 -8.66
N ILE A 7 -10.70 19.77 -7.58
CA ILE A 7 -10.62 19.13 -6.26
C ILE A 7 -11.43 17.81 -6.24
N VAL A 8 -12.59 17.78 -6.90
CA VAL A 8 -13.47 16.60 -6.96
C VAL A 8 -12.81 15.38 -7.64
N PRO A 9 -12.19 15.48 -8.84
CA PRO A 9 -11.54 14.32 -9.46
C PRO A 9 -10.27 13.87 -8.72
N ALA A 10 -9.56 14.80 -8.06
CA ALA A 10 -8.38 14.47 -7.27
C ALA A 10 -8.74 13.62 -6.04
N ILE A 11 -9.79 13.98 -5.30
CA ILE A 11 -10.27 13.21 -4.15
C ILE A 11 -10.73 11.81 -4.57
N LEU A 12 -11.42 11.70 -5.72
CA LEU A 12 -11.86 10.42 -6.25
C LEU A 12 -10.66 9.53 -6.63
N ALA A 13 -9.62 10.09 -7.26
CA ALA A 13 -8.42 9.33 -7.61
C ALA A 13 -7.65 8.82 -6.37
N LEU A 14 -7.56 9.61 -5.29
CA LEU A 14 -6.98 9.16 -4.03
C LEU A 14 -7.83 8.05 -3.38
N ALA A 15 -9.15 8.16 -3.44
CA ALA A 15 -10.05 7.15 -2.86
C ALA A 15 -9.97 5.79 -3.58
N LEU A 16 -9.64 5.76 -4.87
CA LEU A 16 -9.50 4.51 -5.64
C LEU A 16 -8.13 3.81 -5.47
N GLY A 17 -7.10 4.51 -4.99
CA GLY A 17 -5.72 4.00 -4.92
C GLY A 17 -5.31 3.30 -3.62
N ALA A 18 -6.07 3.47 -2.53
CA ALA A 18 -5.61 3.13 -1.18
C ALA A 18 -5.82 1.66 -0.74
N CYS A 19 -6.39 0.78 -1.58
CA CYS A 19 -6.93 -0.51 -1.11
C CYS A 19 -6.00 -1.72 -1.23
N ALA A 20 -4.75 -1.59 -1.69
CA ALA A 20 -3.86 -2.75 -1.90
C ALA A 20 -2.73 -2.79 -0.86
N SER A 21 -2.98 -3.43 0.29
CA SER A 21 -1.94 -3.81 1.26
C SER A 21 -1.79 -5.33 1.30
N MET A 22 -0.56 -5.81 1.38
CA MET A 22 -0.28 -7.24 1.55
C MET A 22 -0.58 -7.61 3.01
N PRO A 23 -1.51 -8.54 3.28
CA PRO A 23 -1.83 -8.92 4.67
C PRO A 23 -0.71 -9.76 5.28
N ASP A 24 -0.42 -9.56 6.57
CA ASP A 24 0.58 -10.32 7.33
C ASP A 24 0.19 -11.79 7.60
N GLY A 25 -0.99 -12.22 7.16
CA GLY A 25 -1.49 -13.57 7.40
C GLY A 25 -2.56 -14.01 6.40
N PRO A 26 -2.84 -15.33 6.36
CA PRO A 26 -3.87 -15.88 5.49
C PRO A 26 -5.25 -15.35 5.92
N SER A 27 -5.99 -14.77 4.98
CA SER A 27 -7.35 -14.27 5.18
C SER A 27 -8.40 -15.38 5.31
N VAL A 28 -7.98 -16.64 5.15
CA VAL A 28 -8.79 -17.85 5.31
C VAL A 28 -8.00 -18.89 6.10
N LEU A 29 -8.63 -19.43 7.13
CA LEU A 29 -8.07 -20.49 7.95
C LEU A 29 -8.06 -21.80 7.15
N ALA A 30 -6.89 -22.37 6.90
CA ALA A 30 -6.76 -23.71 6.33
C ALA A 30 -6.78 -24.74 7.47
N LEU A 31 -7.76 -25.66 7.44
CA LEU A 31 -7.83 -26.80 8.36
C LEU A 31 -7.32 -28.07 7.68
N PRO A 32 -6.73 -29.02 8.44
CA PRO A 32 -6.41 -30.35 7.91
C PRO A 32 -7.67 -31.05 7.40
N GLY A 33 -7.55 -31.76 6.29
CA GLY A 33 -8.61 -32.61 5.75
C GLY A 33 -8.96 -33.76 6.70
N THR A 34 -10.15 -34.35 6.53
CA THR A 34 -10.68 -35.41 7.41
C THR A 34 -9.80 -36.66 7.52
N SER A 35 -8.89 -36.87 6.57
CA SER A 35 -7.94 -37.98 6.53
C SER A 35 -6.48 -37.60 6.82
N MET A 36 -6.19 -36.34 7.22
CA MET A 36 -4.82 -35.84 7.44
C MET A 36 -4.55 -35.57 8.93
N SER A 37 -3.37 -35.98 9.42
CA SER A 37 -2.91 -35.60 10.76
C SER A 37 -2.50 -34.12 10.83
N LEU A 38 -2.73 -33.50 11.99
CA LEU A 38 -2.40 -32.09 12.22
C LEU A 38 -0.89 -31.82 12.06
N GLU A 39 -0.05 -32.75 12.49
CA GLU A 39 1.41 -32.60 12.37
C GLU A 39 1.87 -32.57 10.92
N ARG A 40 1.30 -33.43 10.07
CA ARG A 40 1.62 -33.45 8.64
C ARG A 40 1.14 -32.17 7.96
N PHE A 41 -0.08 -31.73 8.29
CA PHE A 41 -0.59 -30.45 7.81
C PHE A 41 0.30 -29.27 8.21
N ARG A 42 0.81 -29.23 9.45
CA ARG A 42 1.72 -28.17 9.91
C ARG A 42 3.03 -28.11 9.13
N GLN A 43 3.61 -29.26 8.82
CA GLN A 43 4.83 -29.33 8.01
C GLN A 43 4.58 -28.82 6.58
N ASP A 44 3.49 -29.26 5.96
CA ASP A 44 3.11 -28.83 4.60
C ASP A 44 2.75 -27.34 4.56
N ASP A 45 2.02 -26.82 5.54
CA ASP A 45 1.67 -25.38 5.64
C ASP A 45 2.92 -24.51 5.77
N ALA A 46 3.90 -24.93 6.58
CA ALA A 46 5.18 -24.23 6.71
C ALA A 46 5.95 -24.19 5.38
N GLN A 47 6.04 -25.32 4.67
CA GLN A 47 6.68 -25.40 3.36
C GLN A 47 5.96 -24.52 2.32
N CYS A 48 4.63 -24.57 2.29
CA CYS A 48 3.81 -23.78 1.38
C CYS A 48 4.02 -22.27 1.59
N ARG A 49 4.07 -21.82 2.86
CA ARG A 49 4.36 -20.41 3.19
C ARG A 49 5.75 -19.98 2.76
N GLN A 50 6.77 -20.81 2.99
CA GLN A 50 8.14 -20.50 2.56
C GLN A 50 8.24 -20.41 1.04
N TYR A 51 7.61 -21.34 0.33
CA TYR A 51 7.56 -21.30 -1.13
C TYR A 51 6.82 -20.07 -1.66
N ALA A 52 5.67 -19.73 -1.06
CA ALA A 52 4.94 -18.52 -1.41
C ALA A 52 5.77 -17.25 -1.17
N ALA A 53 6.46 -17.16 -0.03
CA ALA A 53 7.36 -16.04 0.27
C ALA A 53 8.52 -15.94 -0.75
N ALA A 54 9.08 -17.08 -1.17
CA ALA A 54 10.12 -17.13 -2.19
C ALA A 54 9.62 -16.71 -3.58
N GLN A 55 8.39 -17.08 -3.95
CA GLN A 55 7.78 -16.72 -5.23
C GLN A 55 7.39 -15.25 -5.32
N ILE A 56 6.86 -14.69 -4.23
CA ILE A 56 6.51 -13.27 -4.15
C ILE A 56 7.79 -12.42 -4.05
N GLY A 57 8.87 -13.00 -3.50
CA GLY A 57 10.17 -12.36 -3.36
C GLY A 57 10.22 -11.29 -2.28
N GLN A 58 9.13 -11.08 -1.53
CA GLN A 58 8.98 -10.05 -0.49
C GLN A 58 8.28 -10.63 0.74
N THR A 59 8.70 -10.19 1.92
CA THR A 59 7.98 -10.48 3.17
C THR A 59 6.82 -9.50 3.35
N ALA A 60 5.81 -9.85 4.15
CA ALA A 60 4.68 -8.95 4.41
C ALA A 60 5.12 -7.60 5.00
N GLY A 61 6.07 -7.61 5.94
CA GLY A 61 6.67 -6.39 6.47
C GLY A 61 7.40 -5.55 5.41
N SER A 62 8.19 -6.19 4.55
CA SER A 62 8.87 -5.51 3.43
C SER A 62 7.89 -4.94 2.40
N ALA A 63 6.81 -5.68 2.11
CA ALA A 63 5.76 -5.25 1.19
C ALA A 63 4.96 -4.08 1.76
N ALA A 64 4.65 -4.08 3.06
CA ALA A 64 3.99 -2.97 3.74
C ALA A 64 4.87 -1.71 3.72
N THR A 65 6.18 -1.85 3.98
CA THR A 65 7.10 -0.71 3.88
C THR A 65 7.28 -0.19 2.46
N ASP A 66 7.42 -1.06 1.45
CA ASP A 66 7.59 -0.62 0.06
C ASP A 66 6.31 0.05 -0.47
N ALA A 67 5.14 -0.47 -0.10
CA ALA A 67 3.86 0.17 -0.36
C ALA A 67 3.77 1.55 0.31
N GLY A 68 4.13 1.67 1.59
CA GLY A 68 4.13 2.94 2.31
C GLY A 68 5.11 3.96 1.72
N VAL A 69 6.32 3.55 1.36
CA VAL A 69 7.32 4.44 0.72
C VAL A 69 6.86 4.88 -0.66
N ARG A 70 6.32 3.97 -1.48
CA ARG A 70 5.76 4.32 -2.79
C ARG A 70 4.59 5.29 -2.65
N SER A 71 3.70 5.04 -1.70
CA SER A 71 2.51 5.85 -1.46
C SER A 71 2.90 7.25 -0.98
N ALA A 72 3.85 7.34 -0.03
CA ALA A 72 4.42 8.60 0.45
C ALA A 72 5.17 9.36 -0.66
N ALA A 73 5.93 8.66 -1.53
CA ALA A 73 6.63 9.29 -2.65
C ALA A 73 5.66 9.84 -3.70
N VAL A 74 4.61 9.07 -4.03
CA VAL A 74 3.54 9.50 -4.94
C VAL A 74 2.77 10.67 -4.33
N GLY A 75 2.42 10.59 -3.04
CA GLY A 75 1.74 11.65 -2.30
C GLY A 75 2.57 12.94 -2.25
N ALA A 76 3.87 12.84 -1.99
CA ALA A 76 4.78 13.98 -2.01
C ALA A 76 4.92 14.60 -3.41
N ALA A 77 5.03 13.79 -4.46
CA ALA A 77 5.12 14.28 -5.83
C ALA A 77 3.84 14.99 -6.27
N VAL A 78 2.68 14.38 -6.01
CA VAL A 78 1.36 14.96 -6.32
C VAL A 78 1.14 16.22 -5.51
N GLY A 79 1.44 16.18 -4.22
CA GLY A 79 1.33 17.32 -3.31
C GLY A 79 2.26 18.47 -3.71
N ALA A 80 3.49 18.18 -4.16
CA ALA A 80 4.41 19.20 -4.66
C ALA A 80 3.88 19.91 -5.90
N VAL A 81 3.37 19.16 -6.87
CA VAL A 81 2.80 19.73 -8.11
C VAL A 81 1.55 20.56 -7.80
N ALA A 82 0.66 20.02 -6.95
CA ALA A 82 -0.56 20.72 -6.55
C ALA A 82 -0.24 21.99 -5.76
N GLY A 83 0.69 21.93 -4.81
CA GLY A 83 1.13 23.08 -4.04
C GLY A 83 1.86 24.12 -4.89
N ALA A 84 2.66 23.69 -5.88
CA ALA A 84 3.33 24.58 -6.82
C ALA A 84 2.35 25.39 -7.67
N ALA A 85 1.22 24.78 -8.05
CA ALA A 85 0.18 25.46 -8.80
C ALA A 85 -0.56 26.54 -7.98
N ILE A 86 -0.53 26.46 -6.64
CA ILE A 86 -1.21 27.41 -5.74
C ILE A 86 -0.28 28.56 -5.37
N ASP A 87 0.95 28.27 -4.92
CA ASP A 87 1.85 29.27 -4.32
C ASP A 87 3.31 29.11 -4.76
N GLY A 88 3.53 28.59 -5.97
CA GLY A 88 4.84 28.43 -6.56
C GLY A 88 5.79 27.57 -5.70
N ARG A 89 7.05 27.97 -5.56
CA ARG A 89 8.05 27.15 -4.83
C ARG A 89 7.70 26.89 -3.37
N HIS A 90 7.00 27.83 -2.71
CA HIS A 90 6.66 27.70 -1.30
C HIS A 90 5.54 26.68 -1.13
N GLY A 91 4.50 26.77 -1.97
CA GLY A 91 3.43 25.80 -2.00
C GLY A 91 3.92 24.41 -2.40
N ALA A 92 4.93 24.29 -3.28
CA ALA A 92 5.53 23.01 -3.64
C ALA A 92 6.14 22.28 -2.44
N GLY A 93 6.87 22.99 -1.58
CA GLY A 93 7.47 22.41 -0.38
C GLY A 93 6.42 21.99 0.65
N VAL A 94 5.43 22.85 0.90
CA VAL A 94 4.34 22.55 1.84
C VAL A 94 3.51 21.37 1.33
N GLY A 95 3.16 21.38 0.04
CA GLY A 95 2.38 20.31 -0.59
C GLY A 95 3.13 18.98 -0.65
N ALA A 96 4.45 18.99 -0.88
CA ALA A 96 5.27 17.77 -0.80
C ALA A 96 5.27 17.20 0.63
N GLY A 97 5.43 18.07 1.64
CA GLY A 97 5.46 17.66 3.04
C GLY A 97 4.12 17.08 3.50
N THR A 98 3.01 17.74 3.18
CA THR A 98 1.67 17.23 3.52
C THR A 98 1.33 15.97 2.74
N GLY A 99 1.72 15.91 1.46
CA GLY A 99 1.57 14.73 0.62
C GLY A 99 2.38 13.52 1.09
N LEU A 100 3.53 13.73 1.75
CA LEU A 100 4.33 12.65 2.36
C LEU A 100 3.71 12.11 3.65
N ILE A 101 3.01 12.96 4.43
CA ILE A 101 2.40 12.58 5.71
C ILE A 101 1.05 11.87 5.50
N VAL A 102 0.28 12.33 4.52
CA VAL A 102 -1.06 11.80 4.22
C VAL A 102 -1.00 10.65 3.21
N GLY A 103 0.06 10.59 2.41
CA GLY A 103 0.29 9.60 1.35
C GLY A 103 0.71 8.23 1.86
#